data_AF-A0A1A9I7A0-F1
#
_entry.id   AF-A0A1A9I7A0-F1
#
_cell.length_a   1.000
_cell.length_b   1.000
_cell.length_c   1.000
_cell.angle_alpha   90.00
_cell.angle_beta   90.00
_cell.angle_gamma   90.00
#
_symmetry.space_group_name_H-M   'P 1'
#
loop_
_entity.id
_entity.type
_entity.pdbx_description
1 polymer ?
#
loop_
_entity_poly.entity_id
_entity_poly.type
_entity_poly.pdbx_seq_one_letter_code
_entity_poly.pdbx_strand_id
1 'polypeptide(L)'
;MKGFLLFFTAFLFLHCSAQQLQKVPEKFWVVCGDDKAMIIDPSKTVNGAPGIVWQWENSEAKILPPIYQKLLRPLDDCKPVDDGKMLLLTSSGGATLLVDVATKAVRFYARTPMAHSAALLPGGYIAVANSTHPGGNSIEIYHRDHPEKVICKDSLYSGHGVLWNKKRKLLYVLGFDELRAYNLHIRGEDARLVKVKTWKLPAPGGHDLSGVDEDQLLVSAHGHVWDFRINEGRFTPFQLLAEIPDVKSVNYNSTTKQLVYTKAEESWWTFNIYSRNPDKKLHIPGTKLYKVRVAGWGR
;
A
#
# COMPACT_ATOMS: atom_id res chain seq x y z
N MET A 1 13.48 -71.63 -18.44
CA MET A 1 12.73 -71.13 -17.26
C MET A 1 13.64 -70.15 -16.53
N LYS A 2 13.39 -68.86 -16.31
CA LYS A 2 12.31 -67.91 -16.58
C LYS A 2 13.01 -66.58 -16.94
N GLY A 3 12.61 -65.93 -18.04
CA GLY A 3 13.13 -64.61 -18.42
C GLY A 3 12.43 -63.50 -17.63
N PHE A 4 13.18 -62.52 -17.14
CA PHE A 4 12.66 -61.37 -16.42
C PHE A 4 12.46 -60.22 -17.42
N LEU A 5 11.19 -59.84 -17.65
CA LEU A 5 10.80 -58.75 -18.54
C LEU A 5 10.84 -57.44 -17.74
N LEU A 6 11.80 -56.56 -18.05
CA LEU A 6 11.86 -55.21 -17.48
C LEU A 6 10.85 -54.30 -18.21
N PHE A 7 9.77 -53.96 -17.52
CA PHE A 7 8.86 -52.89 -17.94
C PHE A 7 9.46 -51.53 -17.56
N PHE A 8 9.87 -50.74 -18.55
CA PHE A 8 10.15 -49.32 -18.38
C PHE A 8 8.82 -48.55 -18.45
N THR A 9 8.27 -48.17 -17.30
CA THR A 9 7.16 -47.20 -17.22
C THR A 9 7.73 -45.79 -17.33
N ALA A 10 7.56 -45.16 -18.50
CA ALA A 10 7.85 -43.75 -18.68
C ALA A 10 6.77 -42.90 -17.96
N PHE A 11 7.14 -42.27 -16.85
CA PHE A 11 6.31 -41.25 -16.20
C PHE A 11 6.36 -39.96 -17.01
N LEU A 12 5.28 -39.64 -17.73
CA LEU A 12 5.04 -38.29 -18.25
C LEU A 12 4.75 -37.35 -17.07
N PHE A 13 5.72 -36.53 -16.70
CA PHE A 13 5.51 -35.42 -15.76
C PHE A 13 4.74 -34.29 -16.47
N LEU A 14 3.42 -34.24 -16.26
CA LEU A 14 2.62 -33.04 -16.49
C LEU A 14 3.10 -31.94 -15.54
N HIS A 15 3.99 -31.08 -16.03
CA HIS A 15 4.34 -29.84 -15.36
C HIS A 15 3.14 -28.90 -15.42
N CYS A 16 2.31 -28.93 -14.37
CA CYS A 16 1.36 -27.87 -14.08
C CYS A 16 2.17 -26.62 -13.70
N SER A 17 2.58 -25.83 -14.68
CA SER A 17 3.16 -24.51 -14.40
C SER A 17 2.06 -23.66 -13.78
N ALA A 18 2.15 -23.43 -12.47
CA ALA A 18 1.36 -22.39 -11.82
C ALA A 18 1.59 -21.09 -12.58
N GLN A 19 0.54 -20.55 -13.19
CA GLN A 19 0.67 -19.37 -14.05
C GLN A 19 1.18 -18.20 -13.21
N GLN A 20 2.41 -17.76 -13.50
CA GLN A 20 3.06 -16.68 -12.77
C GLN A 20 2.32 -15.36 -13.03
N LEU A 21 1.79 -14.76 -11.96
CA LEU A 21 1.04 -13.50 -12.05
C LEU A 21 1.94 -12.39 -12.59
N GLN A 22 1.58 -11.80 -13.74
CA GLN A 22 2.41 -10.79 -14.41
C GLN A 22 2.22 -9.37 -13.87
N LYS A 23 1.02 -9.07 -13.39
CA LYS A 23 0.63 -7.79 -12.78
C LYS A 23 -0.56 -8.02 -11.85
N VAL A 24 -0.77 -7.12 -10.90
CA VAL A 24 -1.98 -7.12 -10.06
C VAL A 24 -3.21 -6.85 -10.94
N PRO A 25 -4.17 -7.78 -11.05
CA PRO A 25 -5.40 -7.54 -11.82
C PRO A 25 -6.29 -6.50 -11.15
N GLU A 26 -7.16 -5.86 -11.93
CA GLU A 26 -8.10 -4.90 -11.37
C GLU A 26 -9.06 -5.55 -10.36
N LYS A 27 -9.52 -4.79 -9.37
CA LYS A 27 -10.43 -5.24 -8.28
C LYS A 27 -9.82 -6.24 -7.29
N PHE A 28 -8.58 -6.68 -7.50
CA PHE A 28 -7.88 -7.55 -6.54
C PHE A 28 -7.46 -6.75 -5.32
N TRP A 29 -7.30 -7.42 -4.18
CA TRP A 29 -6.86 -6.78 -2.94
C TRP A 29 -5.37 -7.04 -2.73
N VAL A 30 -4.61 -5.99 -2.42
CA VAL A 30 -3.21 -6.08 -2.01
C VAL A 30 -3.15 -5.79 -0.52
N VAL A 31 -2.52 -6.67 0.23
CA VAL A 31 -2.46 -6.58 1.69
C VAL A 31 -1.02 -6.77 2.15
N CYS A 32 -0.64 -6.09 3.23
CA CYS A 32 0.65 -6.30 3.86
C CYS A 32 0.58 -6.17 5.38
N GLY A 33 1.54 -6.82 6.02
CA GLY A 33 1.63 -6.98 7.46
C GLY A 33 2.76 -7.91 7.81
N ASP A 34 3.28 -7.82 9.03
CA ASP A 34 4.52 -8.50 9.42
C ASP A 34 5.61 -8.35 8.34
N ASP A 35 6.10 -9.43 7.75
CA ASP A 35 7.13 -9.45 6.72
C ASP A 35 6.59 -9.82 5.33
N LYS A 36 5.27 -9.75 5.13
CA LYS A 36 4.59 -10.27 3.93
C LYS A 36 3.76 -9.23 3.18
N ALA A 37 3.75 -9.37 1.86
CA ALA A 37 2.78 -8.76 0.98
C ALA A 37 2.05 -9.85 0.19
N MET A 38 0.74 -9.75 0.06
CA MET A 38 -0.10 -10.75 -0.62
C MET A 38 -1.07 -10.08 -1.59
N ILE A 39 -1.36 -10.77 -2.69
CA ILE A 39 -2.43 -10.39 -3.61
C ILE A 39 -3.54 -11.43 -3.49
N ILE A 40 -4.75 -10.93 -3.27
CA ILE A 40 -5.95 -11.72 -3.02
C ILE A 40 -6.92 -11.49 -4.17
N ASP A 41 -7.41 -12.58 -4.74
CA ASP A 41 -8.58 -12.58 -5.60
C ASP A 41 -9.83 -12.70 -4.73
N PRO A 42 -10.60 -11.61 -4.52
CA PRO A 42 -11.76 -11.64 -3.64
C PRO A 42 -12.91 -12.51 -4.17
N SER A 43 -12.86 -12.94 -5.45
CA SER A 43 -13.83 -13.89 -6.01
C SER A 43 -13.54 -15.33 -5.62
N LYS A 44 -12.31 -15.65 -5.23
CA LYS A 44 -11.87 -16.98 -4.80
C LYS A 44 -11.93 -17.19 -3.29
N THR A 45 -12.47 -16.23 -2.54
CA THR A 45 -12.70 -16.35 -1.10
C THR A 45 -13.79 -17.39 -0.82
N VAL A 46 -13.46 -18.39 0.00
CA VAL A 46 -14.39 -19.45 0.43
C VAL A 46 -14.45 -19.45 1.95
N ASN A 47 -15.66 -19.37 2.54
CA ASN A 47 -15.88 -19.41 3.99
C ASN A 47 -14.97 -18.47 4.81
N GLY A 48 -14.69 -17.27 4.28
CA GLY A 48 -13.83 -16.28 4.95
C GLY A 48 -12.33 -16.51 4.81
N ALA A 49 -11.89 -17.58 4.12
CA ALA A 49 -10.47 -17.84 3.82
C ALA A 49 -10.00 -17.10 2.54
N PRO A 50 -8.78 -16.56 2.52
CA PRO A 50 -8.33 -15.69 1.44
C PRO A 50 -7.94 -16.48 0.20
N GLY A 51 -8.42 -16.03 -0.96
CA GLY A 51 -7.97 -16.52 -2.27
C GLY A 51 -6.62 -15.91 -2.64
N ILE A 52 -5.56 -16.24 -1.89
CA ILE A 52 -4.21 -15.72 -2.15
C ILE A 52 -3.70 -16.31 -3.47
N VAL A 53 -3.40 -15.44 -4.43
CA VAL A 53 -2.90 -15.81 -5.77
C VAL A 53 -1.43 -15.46 -5.98
N TRP A 54 -0.86 -14.66 -5.08
CA TRP A 54 0.55 -14.26 -5.10
C TRP A 54 0.96 -13.80 -3.69
N GLN A 55 2.21 -14.05 -3.34
CA GLN A 55 2.80 -13.65 -2.07
C GLN A 55 4.26 -13.27 -2.26
N TRP A 56 4.76 -12.35 -1.45
CA TRP A 56 6.15 -11.98 -1.31
C TRP A 56 6.48 -11.83 0.17
N GLU A 57 7.69 -12.23 0.56
CA GLU A 57 8.19 -12.11 1.93
C GLU A 57 9.56 -11.44 1.93
N ASN A 58 9.94 -10.77 3.02
CA ASN A 58 11.24 -10.08 3.12
C ASN A 58 12.46 -10.98 2.82
N SER A 59 12.35 -12.29 3.06
CA SER A 59 13.38 -13.28 2.75
C SER A 59 13.67 -13.42 1.24
N GLU A 60 12.74 -12.98 0.39
CA GLU A 60 12.93 -12.92 -1.06
C GLU A 60 13.82 -11.74 -1.49
N ALA A 61 14.01 -10.73 -0.63
CA ALA A 61 14.86 -9.56 -0.87
C ALA A 61 16.37 -9.87 -0.77
N LYS A 62 16.83 -10.99 -1.35
CA LYS A 62 18.19 -11.54 -1.19
C LYS A 62 19.31 -10.64 -1.68
N ILE A 63 19.01 -9.73 -2.61
CA ILE A 63 19.99 -8.78 -3.18
C ILE A 63 20.22 -7.57 -2.26
N LEU A 64 19.35 -7.33 -1.28
CA LEU A 64 19.47 -6.18 -0.39
C LEU A 64 20.55 -6.41 0.68
N PRO A 65 21.21 -5.35 1.16
CA PRO A 65 22.09 -5.44 2.32
C PRO A 65 21.39 -6.11 3.51
N PRO A 66 22.07 -6.97 4.29
CA PRO A 66 21.45 -7.78 5.36
C PRO A 66 20.62 -6.98 6.38
N ILE A 67 20.94 -5.71 6.60
CA ILE A 67 20.19 -4.82 7.49
C ILE A 67 18.71 -4.69 7.07
N TYR A 68 18.40 -4.74 5.77
CA TYR A 68 17.03 -4.60 5.26
C TYR A 68 16.10 -5.71 5.74
N GLN A 69 16.60 -6.90 6.08
CA GLN A 69 15.77 -7.97 6.63
C GLN A 69 15.03 -7.53 7.91
N LYS A 70 15.71 -6.74 8.76
CA LYS A 70 15.12 -6.18 9.99
C LYS A 70 14.25 -4.96 9.71
N LEU A 71 14.60 -4.17 8.70
CA LEU A 71 13.88 -2.93 8.35
C LEU A 71 12.56 -3.18 7.62
N LEU A 72 12.34 -4.40 7.10
CA LEU A 72 11.16 -4.79 6.34
C LEU A 72 10.13 -5.52 7.21
N ARG A 73 10.07 -5.17 8.50
CA ARG A 73 9.09 -5.68 9.45
C ARG A 73 8.74 -4.62 10.52
N PRO A 74 7.45 -4.27 10.70
CA PRO A 74 6.32 -4.72 9.91
C PRO A 74 6.22 -3.97 8.56
N LEU A 75 5.60 -4.59 7.55
CA LEU A 75 5.14 -3.91 6.34
C LEU A 75 3.80 -3.19 6.60
N ASP A 76 3.69 -1.95 6.15
CA ASP A 76 2.61 -1.04 6.52
C ASP A 76 1.66 -0.70 5.36
N ASP A 77 2.19 -0.41 4.17
CA ASP A 77 1.39 -0.08 2.98
C ASP A 77 1.96 -0.81 1.76
N CYS A 78 1.08 -1.25 0.86
CA CYS A 78 1.41 -2.02 -0.33
C CYS A 78 0.54 -1.58 -1.51
N LYS A 79 1.02 -0.57 -2.25
CA LYS A 79 0.23 0.01 -3.35
C LYS A 79 0.62 -0.61 -4.69
N PRO A 80 -0.33 -1.14 -5.47
CA PRO A 80 -0.06 -1.46 -6.86
C PRO A 80 0.21 -0.17 -7.64
N VAL A 81 1.33 -0.13 -8.36
CA VAL A 81 1.77 0.99 -9.19
C VAL A 81 2.25 0.47 -10.56
N ASP A 82 2.58 1.36 -11.48
CA ASP A 82 2.98 1.00 -12.87
C ASP A 82 1.99 0.03 -13.55
N ASP A 83 0.69 0.38 -13.51
CA ASP A 83 -0.40 -0.46 -14.05
C ASP A 83 -0.46 -1.86 -13.41
N GLY A 84 -0.14 -1.94 -12.11
CA GLY A 84 -0.13 -3.17 -11.33
C GLY A 84 1.10 -4.05 -11.55
N LYS A 85 2.07 -3.64 -12.38
CA LYS A 85 3.30 -4.43 -12.61
C LYS A 85 4.26 -4.38 -11.41
N MET A 86 4.12 -3.37 -10.57
CA MET A 86 4.95 -3.17 -9.39
C MET A 86 4.08 -3.02 -8.13
N LEU A 87 4.62 -3.40 -6.98
CA LEU A 87 4.13 -3.05 -5.66
C LEU A 87 5.09 -2.07 -5.00
N LEU A 88 4.58 -0.91 -4.58
CA LEU A 88 5.30 0.05 -3.75
C LEU A 88 4.99 -0.27 -2.29
N LEU A 89 6.00 -0.79 -1.58
CA LEU A 89 5.90 -1.28 -0.20
C LEU A 89 6.55 -0.29 0.75
N THR A 90 5.92 0.00 1.89
CA THR A 90 6.55 0.73 3.01
C THR A 90 6.60 -0.12 4.26
N SER A 91 7.59 0.13 5.10
CA SER A 91 7.76 -0.49 6.39
C SER A 91 8.11 0.53 7.45
N SER A 92 7.33 0.52 8.54
CA SER A 92 7.63 1.27 9.76
C SER A 92 8.88 0.73 10.47
N GLY A 93 9.37 -0.45 10.08
CA GLY A 93 10.69 -0.95 10.44
C GLY A 93 11.84 -0.13 9.85
N GLY A 94 11.60 0.69 8.82
CA GLY A 94 12.56 1.67 8.32
C GLY A 94 12.93 1.57 6.84
N ALA A 95 12.09 0.97 5.98
CA ALA A 95 12.40 0.80 4.57
C ALA A 95 11.21 0.98 3.63
N THR A 96 11.50 1.36 2.38
CA THR A 96 10.54 1.43 1.27
C THR A 96 11.11 0.70 0.07
N LEU A 97 10.29 -0.13 -0.59
CA LEU A 97 10.69 -0.94 -1.74
C LEU A 97 9.75 -0.74 -2.92
N LEU A 98 10.27 -0.94 -4.13
CA LEU A 98 9.48 -1.22 -5.33
C LEU A 98 9.73 -2.67 -5.75
N VAL A 99 8.70 -3.51 -5.75
CA VAL A 99 8.81 -4.94 -6.04
C VAL A 99 8.06 -5.26 -7.33
N ASP A 100 8.73 -5.95 -8.25
CA ASP A 100 8.17 -6.43 -9.52
C ASP A 100 7.25 -7.63 -9.28
N VAL A 101 5.99 -7.57 -9.71
CA VAL A 101 4.99 -8.62 -9.42
C VAL A 101 5.33 -9.92 -10.14
N ALA A 102 5.77 -9.84 -11.39
CA ALA A 102 6.08 -11.01 -12.19
C ALA A 102 7.30 -11.76 -11.62
N THR A 103 8.39 -11.03 -11.40
CA THR A 103 9.69 -11.64 -11.06
C THR A 103 9.98 -11.68 -9.56
N LYS A 104 9.16 -10.99 -8.75
CA LYS A 104 9.38 -10.75 -7.32
C LYS A 104 10.68 -10.00 -6.99
N ALA A 105 11.34 -9.45 -8.01
CA ALA A 105 12.59 -8.73 -7.87
C ALA A 105 12.36 -7.34 -7.26
N VAL A 106 13.25 -6.94 -6.35
CA VAL A 106 13.30 -5.57 -5.83
C VAL A 106 13.94 -4.67 -6.89
N ARG A 107 13.21 -3.65 -7.34
CA ARG A 107 13.61 -2.68 -8.38
C ARG A 107 14.05 -1.33 -7.83
N PHE A 108 13.66 -1.01 -6.60
CA PHE A 108 14.11 0.15 -5.85
C PHE A 108 14.07 -0.18 -4.36
N TYR A 109 14.97 0.43 -3.59
CA TYR A 109 14.97 0.36 -2.14
C TYR A 109 15.53 1.65 -1.54
N ALA A 110 15.03 2.03 -0.36
CA ALA A 110 15.58 3.11 0.44
C ALA A 110 15.35 2.86 1.93
N ARG A 111 16.28 3.33 2.76
CA ARG A 111 16.06 3.51 4.20
C ARG A 111 15.15 4.72 4.40
N THR A 112 13.98 4.48 4.96
CA THR A 112 12.91 5.47 5.14
C THR A 112 12.41 5.40 6.58
N PRO A 113 12.69 6.40 7.43
CA PRO A 113 12.46 6.31 8.87
C PRO A 113 10.98 6.15 9.25
N MET A 114 10.58 4.94 9.67
CA MET A 114 9.21 4.63 10.07
C MET A 114 8.17 5.00 8.98
N ALA A 115 8.33 4.44 7.78
CA ALA A 115 7.49 4.75 6.63
C ALA A 115 6.12 4.04 6.67
N HIS A 116 5.04 4.82 6.61
CA HIS A 116 3.66 4.29 6.66
C HIS A 116 2.85 4.45 5.36
N SER A 117 3.36 5.22 4.41
CA SER A 117 2.76 5.30 3.08
C SER A 117 3.71 5.93 2.07
N ALA A 118 3.56 5.55 0.81
CA ALA A 118 4.32 6.12 -0.30
C ALA A 118 3.44 6.28 -1.55
N ALA A 119 3.89 7.07 -2.51
CA ALA A 119 3.27 7.19 -3.83
C ALA A 119 4.31 7.27 -4.93
N LEU A 120 4.07 6.58 -6.05
CA LEU A 120 4.82 6.77 -7.28
C LEU A 120 4.32 8.02 -8.00
N LEU A 121 5.25 8.89 -8.36
CA LEU A 121 5.02 10.18 -9.01
C LEU A 121 5.47 10.12 -10.48
N PRO A 122 5.07 11.10 -11.31
CA PRO A 122 5.54 11.19 -12.69
C PRO A 122 7.07 11.18 -12.79
N GLY A 123 7.60 10.55 -13.83
CA GLY A 123 9.04 10.51 -14.09
C GLY A 123 9.84 9.53 -13.21
N GLY A 124 9.20 8.67 -12.41
CA GLY A 124 9.90 7.68 -11.59
C GLY A 124 10.30 8.17 -10.20
N TYR A 125 9.84 9.36 -9.81
CA TYR A 125 9.99 9.87 -8.44
C TYR A 125 9.06 9.13 -7.47
N ILE A 126 9.48 8.99 -6.23
CA ILE A 126 8.74 8.29 -5.17
C ILE A 126 8.65 9.23 -3.96
N ALA A 127 7.43 9.52 -3.52
CA ALA A 127 7.19 10.22 -2.26
C ALA A 127 6.97 9.22 -1.12
N VAL A 128 7.59 9.45 0.04
CA VAL A 128 7.46 8.61 1.22
C VAL A 128 7.13 9.46 2.45
N ALA A 129 6.04 9.12 3.15
CA ALA A 129 5.68 9.72 4.43
C ALA A 129 6.29 8.91 5.58
N ASN A 130 7.15 9.59 6.34
CA ASN A 130 7.90 9.06 7.46
C ASN A 130 7.30 9.57 8.78
N SER A 131 7.01 8.66 9.70
CA SER A 131 6.32 8.98 10.97
C SER A 131 7.32 9.29 12.10
N THR A 132 6.94 9.03 13.34
CA THR A 132 7.55 9.57 14.57
C THR A 132 8.89 8.93 14.97
N HIS A 133 9.75 8.63 14.01
CA HIS A 133 11.15 8.26 14.24
C HIS A 133 12.02 9.51 14.43
N PRO A 134 13.15 9.47 15.19
CA PRO A 134 14.07 10.62 15.31
C PRO A 134 14.56 11.20 13.98
N GLY A 135 14.72 10.34 12.96
CA GLY A 135 15.05 10.74 11.58
C GLY A 135 13.84 10.92 10.66
N GLY A 136 12.62 10.72 11.15
CA GLY A 136 11.38 10.81 10.39
C GLY A 136 10.70 12.17 10.55
N ASN A 137 9.39 12.15 10.73
CA ASN A 137 8.52 13.33 10.73
C ASN A 137 8.74 14.17 9.47
N SER A 138 8.71 13.50 8.32
CA SER A 138 9.07 14.07 7.04
C SER A 138 8.20 13.50 5.90
N ILE A 139 8.10 14.29 4.84
CA ILE A 139 7.80 13.79 3.51
C ILE A 139 9.09 13.88 2.70
N GLU A 140 9.55 12.74 2.18
CA GLU A 140 10.81 12.64 1.44
C GLU A 140 10.56 12.20 0.00
N ILE A 141 11.31 12.77 -0.93
CA ILE A 141 11.28 12.42 -2.36
C ILE A 141 12.55 11.67 -2.72
N TYR A 142 12.38 10.53 -3.39
CA TYR A 142 13.42 9.70 -3.98
C TYR A 142 13.20 9.58 -5.49
N HIS A 143 14.16 8.99 -6.19
CA HIS A 143 14.00 8.55 -7.57
C HIS A 143 14.32 7.06 -7.67
N ARG A 144 13.52 6.31 -8.45
CA ARG A 144 13.64 4.85 -8.54
C ARG A 144 15.01 4.35 -9.02
N ASP A 145 15.72 5.16 -9.80
CA ASP A 145 17.06 4.82 -10.34
C ASP A 145 18.21 5.29 -9.43
N HIS A 146 17.90 5.95 -8.31
CA HIS A 146 18.86 6.44 -7.34
C HIS A 146 18.46 5.97 -5.93
N PRO A 147 18.59 4.66 -5.64
CA PRO A 147 18.22 4.09 -4.35
C PRO A 147 18.94 4.81 -3.20
N GLU A 148 18.29 4.89 -2.06
CA GLU A 148 18.75 5.57 -0.83
C GLU A 148 19.01 7.09 -0.93
N LYS A 149 18.99 7.71 -2.11
CA LYS A 149 19.24 9.16 -2.28
C LYS A 149 17.95 9.97 -2.06
N VAL A 150 17.90 10.71 -0.95
CA VAL A 150 16.88 11.74 -0.71
C VAL A 150 17.14 12.93 -1.63
N ILE A 151 16.20 13.26 -2.50
CA ILE A 151 16.29 14.38 -3.46
C ILE A 151 15.82 15.68 -2.81
N CYS A 152 14.66 15.65 -2.16
CA CYS A 152 14.21 16.74 -1.31
C CYS A 152 13.34 16.22 -0.17
N LYS A 153 13.15 17.07 0.84
CA LYS A 153 12.32 16.77 2.00
C LYS A 153 11.59 18.01 2.50
N ASP A 154 10.44 17.80 3.12
CA ASP A 154 9.75 18.79 3.96
C ASP A 154 9.36 18.13 5.30
N SER A 155 9.21 18.95 6.34
CA SER A 155 8.74 18.53 7.65
C SER A 155 7.29 18.04 7.57
N LEU A 156 6.97 16.96 8.27
CA LEU A 156 5.60 16.43 8.37
C LEU A 156 5.50 15.58 9.63
N TYR A 157 4.93 16.12 10.70
CA TYR A 157 4.78 15.35 11.93
C TYR A 157 3.84 14.15 11.71
N SER A 158 4.29 12.95 12.10
CA SER A 158 3.53 11.70 12.01
C SER A 158 2.96 11.43 10.60
N GLY A 159 3.82 11.37 9.58
CA GLY A 159 3.41 11.07 8.22
C GLY A 159 2.78 9.68 8.05
N HIS A 160 1.54 9.60 7.54
CA HIS A 160 0.78 8.34 7.45
C HIS A 160 0.07 8.09 6.11
N GLY A 161 -0.04 9.10 5.25
CA GLY A 161 -0.72 8.96 3.96
C GLY A 161 -0.05 9.77 2.85
N VAL A 162 0.07 9.17 1.68
CA VAL A 162 0.60 9.82 0.47
C VAL A 162 -0.24 9.40 -0.73
N LEU A 163 -0.73 10.36 -1.51
CA LEU A 163 -1.53 10.11 -2.70
C LEU A 163 -1.16 11.09 -3.82
N TRP A 164 -0.80 10.55 -4.99
CA TRP A 164 -0.67 11.35 -6.19
C TRP A 164 -2.01 11.45 -6.93
N ASN A 165 -2.53 12.67 -7.06
CA ASN A 165 -3.72 12.94 -7.84
C ASN A 165 -3.30 13.33 -9.28
N LYS A 166 -3.54 12.42 -10.23
CA LYS A 166 -3.05 12.55 -11.61
C LYS A 166 -3.70 13.71 -12.34
N LYS A 167 -5.01 13.92 -12.19
CA LYS A 167 -5.74 14.99 -12.92
C LYS A 167 -5.34 16.36 -12.43
N ARG A 168 -5.16 16.53 -11.12
CA ARG A 168 -4.75 17.81 -10.51
C ARG A 168 -3.25 18.05 -10.55
N LYS A 169 -2.45 17.01 -10.81
CA LYS A 169 -0.98 17.04 -10.74
C LYS A 169 -0.48 17.53 -9.38
N LEU A 170 -1.15 17.09 -8.31
CA LEU A 170 -0.83 17.44 -6.93
C LEU A 170 -0.55 16.19 -6.10
N LEU A 171 0.44 16.29 -5.22
CA LEU A 171 0.74 15.31 -4.19
C LEU A 171 -0.01 15.70 -2.91
N TYR A 172 -0.90 14.82 -2.45
CA TYR A 172 -1.57 14.95 -1.16
C TYR A 172 -0.85 14.13 -0.11
N VAL A 173 -0.62 14.73 1.06
CA VAL A 173 0.18 14.14 2.12
C VAL A 173 -0.51 14.36 3.46
N LEU A 174 -0.71 13.28 4.21
CA LEU A 174 -1.39 13.25 5.49
C LEU A 174 -0.36 13.10 6.62
N GLY A 175 -0.37 14.06 7.55
CA GLY A 175 0.35 14.00 8.82
C GLY A 175 -0.58 13.69 9.99
N PHE A 176 -0.11 13.99 11.21
CA PHE A 176 -0.86 13.76 12.45
C PHE A 176 -2.23 14.45 12.44
N ASP A 177 -2.28 15.74 12.14
CA ASP A 177 -3.47 16.56 12.32
C ASP A 177 -3.70 17.55 11.16
N GLU A 178 -3.02 17.32 10.04
CA GLU A 178 -3.11 18.13 8.84
C GLU A 178 -3.02 17.29 7.56
N LEU A 179 -3.76 17.72 6.56
CA LEU A 179 -3.64 17.30 5.17
C LEU A 179 -2.93 18.42 4.41
N ARG A 180 -1.94 18.09 3.60
CA ARG A 180 -1.19 19.04 2.78
C ARG A 180 -1.29 18.67 1.31
N ALA A 181 -1.25 19.67 0.44
CA ALA A 181 -1.09 19.50 -0.99
C ALA A 181 0.22 20.16 -1.45
N TYR A 182 0.93 19.49 -2.36
CA TYR A 182 2.19 19.95 -2.92
C TYR A 182 2.18 19.89 -4.45
N ASN A 183 2.78 20.91 -5.07
CA ASN A 183 3.31 20.80 -6.42
C ASN A 183 4.68 20.13 -6.38
N LEU A 184 4.92 19.20 -7.30
CA LEU A 184 6.25 18.66 -7.57
C LEU A 184 6.84 19.41 -8.77
N HIS A 185 7.92 20.15 -8.55
CA HIS A 185 8.66 20.77 -9.64
C HIS A 185 9.94 19.97 -9.90
N ILE A 186 10.09 19.50 -11.13
CA ILE A 186 11.25 18.72 -11.58
C ILE A 186 12.08 19.58 -12.53
N ARG A 187 13.41 19.57 -12.35
CA ARG A 187 14.37 20.22 -13.25
C ARG A 187 15.61 19.33 -13.36
N GLY A 188 15.72 18.58 -14.47
CA GLY A 188 16.78 17.57 -14.61
C GLY A 188 16.59 16.46 -13.57
N GLU A 189 17.65 16.15 -12.83
CA GLU A 189 17.64 15.17 -11.73
C GLU A 189 17.18 15.76 -10.39
N ASP A 190 16.96 17.08 -10.32
CA ASP A 190 16.49 17.75 -9.12
C ASP A 190 14.96 17.81 -9.07
N ALA A 191 14.42 17.67 -7.87
CA ALA A 191 13.01 17.89 -7.59
C ALA A 191 12.82 18.71 -6.32
N ARG A 192 11.77 19.54 -6.29
CA ARG A 192 11.36 20.29 -5.11
C ARG A 192 9.86 20.14 -4.85
N LEU A 193 9.51 20.04 -3.58
CA LEU A 193 8.14 20.13 -3.11
C LEU A 193 7.79 21.59 -2.82
N VAL A 194 6.71 22.08 -3.42
CA VAL A 194 6.15 23.40 -3.13
C VAL A 194 4.79 23.20 -2.51
N LYS A 195 4.68 23.44 -1.21
CA LYS A 195 3.41 23.33 -0.48
C LYS A 195 2.44 24.38 -1.01
N VAL A 196 1.31 23.94 -1.54
CA VAL A 196 0.28 24.84 -2.10
C VAL A 196 -0.85 25.08 -1.12
N LYS A 197 -1.15 24.12 -0.25
CA LYS A 197 -2.24 24.23 0.72
C LYS A 197 -2.04 23.29 1.90
N THR A 198 -2.59 23.70 3.04
CA THR A 198 -2.72 22.90 4.26
C THR A 198 -4.16 23.02 4.73
N TRP A 199 -4.72 21.91 5.20
CA TRP A 199 -6.00 21.84 5.88
C TRP A 199 -5.82 21.15 7.22
N LYS A 200 -6.37 21.74 8.29
CA LYS A 200 -6.42 21.10 9.60
C LYS A 200 -7.44 19.94 9.54
N LEU A 201 -7.08 18.78 10.07
CA LEU A 201 -8.03 17.68 10.25
C LEU A 201 -9.04 18.03 11.37
N PRO A 202 -10.29 17.56 11.28
CA PRO A 202 -11.27 17.72 12.37
C PRO A 202 -10.88 16.97 13.66
N ALA A 203 -10.07 15.92 13.54
CA ALA A 203 -9.52 15.16 14.66
C ALA A 203 -8.09 14.70 14.33
N PRO A 204 -7.18 14.66 15.32
CA PRO A 204 -5.80 14.24 15.12
C PRO A 204 -5.68 12.72 14.92
N GLY A 205 -4.46 12.28 14.65
CA GLY A 205 -4.12 10.87 14.47
C GLY A 205 -4.45 10.35 13.08
N GLY A 206 -4.10 11.10 12.03
CA GLY A 206 -4.23 10.64 10.63
C GLY A 206 -3.55 9.28 10.41
N HIS A 207 -4.20 8.36 9.70
CA HIS A 207 -3.77 6.96 9.56
C HIS A 207 -3.77 6.47 8.12
N ASP A 208 -4.76 6.87 7.34
CA ASP A 208 -4.84 6.53 5.92
C ASP A 208 -5.36 7.68 5.06
N LEU A 209 -4.90 7.69 3.82
CA LEU A 209 -5.31 8.60 2.77
C LEU A 209 -5.56 7.81 1.49
N SER A 210 -6.79 7.87 0.99
CA SER A 210 -7.16 7.24 -0.28
C SER A 210 -8.01 8.18 -1.15
N GLY A 211 -7.95 7.99 -2.46
CA GLY A 211 -8.79 8.71 -3.41
C GLY A 211 -10.07 7.93 -3.69
N VAL A 212 -11.20 8.63 -3.71
CA VAL A 212 -12.47 8.11 -4.26
C VAL A 212 -12.55 8.46 -5.74
N ASP A 213 -12.23 9.72 -6.04
CA ASP A 213 -12.09 10.26 -7.39
C ASP A 213 -11.09 11.43 -7.37
N GLU A 214 -11.08 12.24 -8.42
CA GLU A 214 -10.12 13.34 -8.60
C GLU A 214 -10.40 14.54 -7.67
N ASP A 215 -11.58 14.62 -7.06
CA ASP A 215 -12.07 15.75 -6.26
C ASP A 215 -12.45 15.34 -4.82
N GLN A 216 -12.46 14.04 -4.52
CA GLN A 216 -12.84 13.46 -3.24
C GLN A 216 -11.77 12.51 -2.70
N LEU A 217 -11.36 12.73 -1.45
CA LEU A 217 -10.47 11.86 -0.69
C LEU A 217 -11.18 11.28 0.53
N LEU A 218 -10.72 10.12 1.01
CA LEU A 218 -11.03 9.61 2.34
C LEU A 218 -9.80 9.72 3.23
N VAL A 219 -10.03 10.17 4.47
CA VAL A 219 -8.99 10.34 5.49
C VAL A 219 -9.42 9.60 6.74
N SER A 220 -8.73 8.54 7.14
CA SER A 220 -8.95 7.94 8.45
C SER A 220 -8.10 8.63 9.52
N ALA A 221 -8.70 8.82 10.70
CA ALA A 221 -8.08 9.28 11.92
C ALA A 221 -8.36 8.29 13.06
N HIS A 222 -7.90 8.54 14.29
CA HIS A 222 -8.11 7.63 15.43
C HIS A 222 -9.58 7.22 15.63
N GLY A 223 -10.51 8.18 15.61
CA GLY A 223 -11.92 7.93 15.92
C GLY A 223 -12.84 7.77 14.72
N HIS A 224 -12.48 8.34 13.56
CA HIS A 224 -13.42 8.52 12.45
C HIS A 224 -12.73 8.44 11.08
N VAL A 225 -13.54 8.18 10.06
CA VAL A 225 -13.17 8.40 8.65
C VAL A 225 -13.89 9.63 8.13
N TRP A 226 -13.15 10.49 7.44
CA TRP A 226 -13.65 11.74 6.87
C TRP A 226 -13.71 11.66 5.35
N ASP A 227 -14.82 12.10 4.77
CA ASP A 227 -14.94 12.49 3.36
C ASP A 227 -14.40 13.93 3.23
N PHE A 228 -13.34 14.08 2.44
CA PHE A 228 -12.73 15.37 2.15
C PHE A 228 -12.99 15.80 0.71
N ARG A 229 -13.72 16.91 0.54
CA ARG A 229 -13.97 17.53 -0.75
C ARG A 229 -12.88 18.55 -1.06
N ILE A 230 -12.04 18.25 -2.04
CA ILE A 230 -10.83 19.03 -2.36
C ILE A 230 -11.17 20.47 -2.73
N ASN A 231 -12.16 20.67 -3.61
CA ASN A 231 -12.56 22.00 -4.09
C ASN A 231 -13.12 22.87 -2.97
N GLU A 232 -13.88 22.27 -2.05
CA GLU A 232 -14.46 22.96 -0.90
C GLU A 232 -13.46 23.13 0.25
N GLY A 233 -12.40 22.31 0.28
CA GLY A 233 -11.49 22.23 1.41
C GLY A 233 -12.16 21.79 2.70
N ARG A 234 -13.20 20.95 2.60
CA ARG A 234 -14.11 20.63 3.71
C ARG A 234 -14.10 19.14 4.03
N PHE A 235 -14.03 18.84 5.32
CA PHE A 235 -14.20 17.49 5.86
C PHE A 235 -15.63 17.28 6.34
N THR A 236 -16.18 16.10 6.07
CA THR A 236 -17.46 15.63 6.63
C THR A 236 -17.33 14.19 7.07
N PRO A 237 -18.08 13.71 8.07
CA PRO A 237 -18.03 12.30 8.46
C PRO A 237 -18.40 11.39 7.29
N PHE A 238 -17.55 10.41 7.00
CA PHE A 238 -17.84 9.39 6.01
C PHE A 238 -18.81 8.37 6.62
N GLN A 239 -20.10 8.52 6.33
CA GLN A 239 -21.20 7.84 7.02
C GLN A 239 -21.06 6.31 7.12
N LEU A 240 -20.47 5.66 6.12
CA LEU A 240 -20.30 4.20 6.16
C LEU A 240 -19.38 3.72 7.29
N LEU A 241 -18.45 4.57 7.76
CA LEU A 241 -17.47 4.26 8.80
C LEU A 241 -17.44 5.32 9.92
N ALA A 242 -18.48 6.13 10.06
CA ALA A 242 -18.51 7.22 11.04
C ALA A 242 -18.32 6.73 12.49
N GLU A 243 -18.87 5.55 12.81
CA GLU A 243 -18.82 4.93 14.14
C GLU A 243 -17.80 3.78 14.24
N ILE A 244 -16.86 3.69 13.29
CA ILE A 244 -15.83 2.65 13.29
C ILE A 244 -14.49 3.32 13.64
N PRO A 245 -14.01 3.18 14.89
CA PRO A 245 -12.71 3.70 15.27
C PRO A 245 -11.58 2.87 14.68
N ASP A 246 -10.37 3.41 14.75
CA ASP A 246 -9.12 2.71 14.43
C ASP A 246 -9.04 2.13 13.02
N VAL A 247 -9.72 2.76 12.05
CA VAL A 247 -9.59 2.41 10.63
C VAL A 247 -8.17 2.69 10.17
N LYS A 248 -7.44 1.62 9.81
CA LYS A 248 -6.03 1.69 9.38
C LYS A 248 -5.88 1.80 7.86
N SER A 249 -6.90 1.38 7.10
CA SER A 249 -7.00 1.70 5.68
C SER A 249 -8.43 1.71 5.19
N VAL A 250 -8.72 2.52 4.16
CA VAL A 250 -10.06 2.62 3.56
C VAL A 250 -9.99 2.79 2.05
N ASN A 251 -10.82 2.05 1.32
CA ASN A 251 -10.93 2.11 -0.14
C ASN A 251 -12.42 2.13 -0.51
N TYR A 252 -12.86 3.11 -1.29
CA TYR A 252 -14.27 3.25 -1.65
C TYR A 252 -14.48 3.53 -3.12
N ASN A 253 -15.44 2.83 -3.73
CA ASN A 253 -15.95 3.10 -5.06
C ASN A 253 -17.33 3.75 -4.94
N SER A 254 -17.43 5.02 -5.35
CA SER A 254 -18.69 5.77 -5.28
C SER A 254 -19.75 5.29 -6.27
N THR A 255 -19.38 4.63 -7.37
CA THR A 255 -20.28 4.08 -8.38
C THR A 255 -20.88 2.76 -7.92
N THR A 256 -20.03 1.78 -7.57
CA THR A 256 -20.50 0.46 -7.13
C THR A 256 -20.88 0.42 -5.67
N LYS A 257 -20.59 1.47 -4.89
CA LYS A 257 -20.74 1.53 -3.44
C LYS A 257 -19.90 0.49 -2.68
N GLN A 258 -18.94 -0.16 -3.35
CA GLN A 258 -18.05 -1.11 -2.72
C GLN A 258 -17.09 -0.39 -1.78
N LEU A 259 -16.96 -0.90 -0.56
CA LEU A 259 -16.06 -0.41 0.48
C LEU A 259 -15.15 -1.56 0.91
N VAL A 260 -13.84 -1.34 0.99
CA VAL A 260 -12.87 -2.32 1.51
C VAL A 260 -11.94 -1.62 2.49
N TYR A 261 -11.83 -2.13 3.71
CA TYR A 261 -11.11 -1.47 4.79
C TYR A 261 -10.50 -2.44 5.80
N THR A 262 -9.51 -1.96 6.55
CA THR A 262 -9.01 -2.59 7.77
C THR A 262 -9.25 -1.67 8.96
N LYS A 263 -9.45 -2.26 10.14
CA LYS A 263 -9.44 -1.56 11.42
C LYS A 263 -8.56 -2.34 12.38
N ALA A 264 -7.89 -1.69 13.31
CA ALA A 264 -7.15 -2.42 14.33
C ALA A 264 -8.12 -3.10 15.31
N GLU A 265 -7.72 -4.27 15.81
CA GLU A 265 -8.55 -5.09 16.72
C GLU A 265 -7.80 -5.50 17.99
N GLU A 266 -6.48 -5.51 17.99
CA GLU A 266 -5.66 -5.80 19.17
C GLU A 266 -4.77 -4.62 19.58
N SER A 267 -3.97 -4.11 18.65
CA SER A 267 -3.09 -2.96 18.90
C SER A 267 -3.17 -2.01 17.71
N TRP A 268 -2.14 -1.93 16.88
CA TRP A 268 -2.14 -1.19 15.62
C TRP A 268 -2.60 -2.05 14.43
N TRP A 269 -2.82 -3.35 14.61
CA TRP A 269 -2.99 -4.35 13.54
C TRP A 269 -4.29 -5.18 13.69
N THR A 270 -4.58 -5.98 12.66
CA THR A 270 -5.72 -6.92 12.59
C THR A 270 -5.37 -8.19 11.79
N PHE A 271 -6.11 -9.28 11.98
CA PHE A 271 -6.10 -10.43 11.08
C PHE A 271 -7.22 -10.38 10.02
N ASN A 272 -8.01 -9.30 9.99
CA ASN A 272 -9.26 -9.23 9.26
C ASN A 272 -9.29 -8.10 8.25
N ILE A 273 -9.87 -8.37 7.09
CA ILE A 273 -10.25 -7.39 6.08
C ILE A 273 -11.76 -7.37 5.97
N TYR A 274 -12.31 -6.17 5.90
CA TYR A 274 -13.74 -5.93 5.87
C TYR A 274 -14.12 -5.37 4.50
N SER A 275 -15.21 -5.89 3.93
CA SER A 275 -15.82 -5.37 2.70
C SER A 275 -17.30 -5.12 2.93
N ARG A 276 -17.84 -4.08 2.27
CA ARG A 276 -19.28 -3.88 2.07
C ARG A 276 -19.60 -3.78 0.60
N ASN A 277 -20.78 -4.27 0.23
CA ASN A 277 -21.25 -4.42 -1.15
C ASN A 277 -20.24 -5.13 -2.10
N PRO A 278 -20.09 -6.46 -2.00
CA PRO A 278 -20.76 -7.36 -1.06
C PRO A 278 -20.13 -7.34 0.34
N ASP A 279 -20.94 -7.69 1.34
CA ASP A 279 -20.48 -7.82 2.72
C ASP A 279 -19.60 -9.06 2.85
N LYS A 280 -18.35 -8.86 3.25
CA LYS A 280 -17.39 -9.94 3.51
C LYS A 280 -16.51 -9.58 4.68
N LYS A 281 -16.21 -10.58 5.52
CA LYS A 281 -15.09 -10.54 6.47
C LYS A 281 -14.11 -11.62 6.06
N LEU A 282 -12.90 -11.21 5.71
CA LEU A 282 -11.83 -12.11 5.30
C LEU A 282 -10.80 -12.22 6.42
N HIS A 283 -10.53 -13.43 6.88
CA HIS A 283 -9.56 -13.69 7.94
C HIS A 283 -8.25 -14.23 7.36
N ILE A 284 -7.13 -13.57 7.65
CA ILE A 284 -5.78 -13.98 7.23
C ILE A 284 -5.01 -14.42 8.48
N PRO A 285 -5.05 -15.72 8.83
CA PRO A 285 -4.42 -16.21 10.03
C PRO A 285 -2.89 -16.04 9.96
N GLY A 286 -2.28 -15.68 11.09
CA GLY A 286 -0.82 -15.67 11.24
C GLY A 286 -0.09 -14.50 10.59
N THR A 287 -0.79 -13.49 10.05
CA THR A 287 -0.17 -12.25 9.56
C THR A 287 -0.86 -11.03 10.16
N LYS A 288 -0.13 -10.23 10.94
CA LYS A 288 -0.61 -8.99 11.54
C LYS A 288 -0.70 -7.89 10.48
N LEU A 289 -1.87 -7.73 9.88
CA LEU A 289 -2.12 -6.77 8.80
C LEU A 289 -2.24 -5.34 9.32
N TYR A 290 -1.80 -4.38 8.50
CA TYR A 290 -2.03 -2.97 8.74
C TYR A 290 -3.00 -2.38 7.69
N LYS A 291 -2.61 -2.35 6.41
CA LYS A 291 -3.42 -1.77 5.32
C LYS A 291 -3.81 -2.79 4.24
N VAL A 292 -4.98 -2.56 3.65
CA VAL A 292 -5.45 -3.18 2.40
C VAL A 292 -5.61 -2.11 1.33
N ARG A 293 -5.24 -2.45 0.09
CA ARG A 293 -5.46 -1.64 -1.11
C ARG A 293 -6.27 -2.41 -2.14
N VAL A 294 -7.16 -1.72 -2.84
CA VAL A 294 -7.85 -2.28 -4.00
C VAL A 294 -7.10 -1.86 -5.27
N ALA A 295 -6.71 -2.82 -6.08
CA ALA A 295 -5.98 -2.59 -7.32
C ALA A 295 -6.90 -2.02 -8.40
N GLY A 296 -7.24 -0.73 -8.31
CA GLY A 296 -8.21 -0.11 -9.21
C GLY A 296 -9.60 -0.74 -9.10
N TRP A 297 -10.60 -0.01 -9.58
CA TRP A 297 -12.00 -0.46 -9.47
C TRP A 297 -12.53 -1.13 -10.74
N GLY A 298 -11.71 -1.19 -11.79
CA GLY A 298 -12.13 -1.53 -13.14
C GLY A 298 -13.01 -0.45 -13.77
N ARG A 299 -13.09 -0.50 -15.09
CA ARG A 299 -14.10 0.24 -15.86
C ARG A 299 -15.44 -0.48 -15.83
#